data_AF-A0A7Y9L833-F1
#
_entry.id   AF-A0A7Y9L833-F1
#
_cell.length_a   1.000
_cell.length_b   1.000
_cell.length_c   1.000
_cell.angle_alpha   90.00
_cell.angle_beta   90.00
_cell.angle_gamma   90.00
#
_symmetry.space_group_name_H-M   'P 1'
#
loop_
_entity.id
_entity.type
_entity.pdbx_description
1 polymer ?
#
loop_
_entity_poly.entity_id
_entity_poly.type
_entity_poly.pdbx_seq_one_letter_code
_entity_poly.pdbx_strand_id
1 'polypeptide(L)'
;MKTENPAALHFILQDDIFLLNQDRGAYSATALPTEQSVTQPEPVVIVETKPIEFNYLGGNKKNFLITVHYPGIDFMADAHLTALQNTLKRLGFELDDVAILNLAEYIEVDHETILNFFNPKKMLLMGANALPKDTASLKLNEQQTKGNCAMLLSFSFDEMMDNNEYKKAFWEQMKLL
;
A
#
# COMPACT_ATOMS: atom_id res chain seq x y z
N MET A 1 7.59 62.90 13.21
CA MET A 1 6.76 61.98 12.40
C MET A 1 6.74 60.66 13.14
N LYS A 2 5.57 60.26 13.65
CA LYS A 2 5.36 59.10 14.52
C LYS A 2 4.70 58.01 13.67
N THR A 3 5.36 56.86 13.54
CA THR A 3 4.90 55.75 12.69
C THR A 3 4.04 54.82 13.53
N GLU A 4 2.72 54.88 13.35
CA GLU A 4 1.72 54.07 14.07
C GLU A 4 1.31 52.83 13.25
N ASN A 5 2.29 52.04 12.80
CA ASN A 5 2.00 50.78 12.13
C ASN A 5 2.60 49.59 12.89
N PRO A 6 1.80 48.90 13.76
CA PRO A 6 2.28 47.77 14.55
C PRO A 6 2.62 46.54 13.70
N ALA A 7 2.24 46.49 12.43
CA ALA A 7 2.59 45.41 11.51
C ALA A 7 4.06 45.47 11.02
N ALA A 8 4.76 46.59 11.22
CA ALA A 8 6.14 46.76 10.76
C ALA A 8 7.20 46.14 11.70
N LEU A 9 6.83 45.78 12.94
CA LEU A 9 7.77 45.19 13.90
C LEU A 9 8.06 43.72 13.61
N HIS A 10 7.16 43.01 12.93
CA HIS A 10 7.33 41.58 12.65
C HIS A 10 8.39 41.31 11.57
N PHE A 11 8.75 42.31 10.76
CA PHE A 11 9.79 42.21 9.74
C PHE A 11 11.20 42.54 10.26
N ILE A 12 11.33 43.06 11.49
CA ILE A 12 12.61 43.52 12.05
C ILE A 12 13.23 42.48 13.00
N LEU A 13 12.45 41.48 13.45
CA LEU A 13 12.90 40.43 14.38
C LEU A 13 13.06 39.05 13.70
N GLN A 14 13.49 39.01 12.44
CA GLN A 14 14.13 37.81 11.89
C GLN A 14 15.59 37.74 12.34
N ASP A 15 15.81 37.80 13.65
CA ASP A 15 17.06 37.33 14.24
C ASP A 15 16.83 35.85 14.53
N ASP A 16 17.11 35.01 13.53
CA ASP A 16 17.23 33.57 13.71
C ASP A 16 18.38 33.33 14.70
N ILE A 17 18.06 33.29 16.00
CA ILE A 17 19.01 32.90 17.05
C ILE A 17 19.24 31.40 16.89
N PHE A 18 20.32 31.05 16.21
CA PHE A 18 20.82 29.68 16.16
C PHE A 18 21.41 29.30 17.53
N LEU A 19 20.63 28.61 18.35
CA LEU A 19 21.14 27.90 19.52
C LEU A 19 22.04 26.74 19.05
N LEU A 20 23.35 26.88 19.26
CA LEU A 20 24.31 25.80 19.10
C LEU A 20 23.96 24.65 20.05
N ASN A 21 24.03 23.40 19.55
CA ASN A 21 23.63 22.17 20.25
C ASN A 21 24.32 21.96 21.61
N GLN A 22 25.38 22.71 21.93
CA GLN A 22 26.09 22.63 23.20
C GLN A 22 25.40 23.35 24.38
N ASP A 23 24.39 24.20 24.16
CA ASP A 23 23.74 24.94 25.27
C ASP A 23 22.42 24.33 25.78
N ARG A 24 21.94 23.24 25.16
CA ARG A 24 20.66 22.59 25.52
C ARG A 24 20.66 21.83 26.86
N GLY A 25 21.77 21.81 27.60
CA GLY A 25 21.93 21.01 28.82
C GLY A 25 21.62 21.72 30.14
N ALA A 26 21.43 23.03 30.18
CA ALA A 26 21.54 23.80 31.43
C ALA A 26 20.23 24.24 32.10
N TYR A 27 19.05 23.82 31.60
CA TYR A 27 17.77 24.22 32.21
C TYR A 27 16.88 23.01 32.50
N SER A 28 17.39 22.11 33.36
CA SER A 28 16.59 21.13 34.08
C SER A 28 16.62 21.47 35.57
N ALA A 29 15.64 22.24 36.06
CA ALA A 29 15.34 22.32 37.50
C ALA A 29 13.96 22.99 37.77
N THR A 30 12.95 22.14 37.98
CA THR A 30 11.97 22.19 39.08
C THR A 30 11.07 23.42 39.30
N ALA A 31 9.78 23.31 38.97
CA ALA A 31 8.63 23.58 39.88
C ALA A 31 7.25 23.32 39.20
N LEU A 32 6.46 22.39 39.75
CA LEU A 32 4.98 22.37 39.70
C LEU A 32 4.44 23.27 40.84
N PRO A 33 3.13 23.65 40.98
CA PRO A 33 1.89 23.20 40.29
C PRO A 33 0.85 24.33 39.94
N THR A 34 -0.18 24.01 39.12
CA THR A 34 -1.65 24.30 39.25
C THR A 34 -2.41 24.54 37.91
N GLU A 35 -3.30 23.58 37.60
CA GLU A 35 -4.65 23.69 37.00
C GLU A 35 -5.05 24.92 36.15
N GLN A 36 -5.28 24.73 34.84
CA GLN A 36 -6.63 24.68 34.23
C GLN A 36 -6.57 24.57 32.68
N SER A 37 -7.48 23.74 32.16
CA SER A 37 -7.64 23.28 30.78
C SER A 37 -7.72 24.36 29.71
N VAL A 38 -7.01 24.15 28.61
CA VAL A 38 -7.51 24.29 27.23
C VAL A 38 -6.71 23.37 26.31
N THR A 39 -7.45 22.69 25.44
CA THR A 39 -7.06 21.59 24.56
C THR A 39 -5.77 21.83 23.78
N GLN A 40 -4.82 20.92 24.00
CA GLN A 40 -3.58 20.73 23.26
C GLN A 40 -3.89 20.51 21.77
N PRO A 41 -3.31 21.28 20.83
CA PRO A 41 -3.21 20.82 19.47
C PRO A 41 -2.25 19.62 19.49
N GLU A 42 -2.78 18.44 19.25
CA GLU A 42 -2.00 17.22 19.08
C GLU A 42 -0.88 17.48 18.06
N PRO A 43 0.35 17.04 18.33
CA PRO A 43 1.41 17.11 17.35
C PRO A 43 0.99 16.26 16.16
N VAL A 44 0.76 16.92 15.02
CA VAL A 44 0.64 16.24 13.73
C VAL A 44 1.96 15.53 13.52
N VAL A 45 1.99 14.24 13.84
CA VAL A 45 3.07 13.34 13.48
C VAL A 45 3.04 13.30 11.97
N ILE A 46 3.86 14.13 11.35
CA ILE A 46 4.26 14.01 9.96
C ILE A 46 5.05 12.70 9.92
N VAL A 47 4.34 11.59 9.75
CA VAL A 47 4.95 10.32 9.40
C VAL A 47 5.57 10.57 8.04
N GLU A 48 6.88 10.79 8.00
CA GLU A 48 7.63 10.67 6.76
C GLU A 48 7.33 9.26 6.23
N THR A 49 6.43 9.19 5.24
CA THR A 49 6.10 7.98 4.52
C THR A 49 7.37 7.53 3.83
N LYS A 50 8.16 6.70 4.51
CA LYS A 50 9.23 5.95 3.86
C LYS A 50 8.62 5.31 2.62
N PRO A 51 9.25 5.42 1.44
CA PRO A 51 8.76 4.72 0.27
C PRO A 51 8.70 3.23 0.62
N ILE A 52 7.49 2.67 0.66
CA ILE A 52 7.29 1.25 0.88
C ILE A 52 7.80 0.57 -0.39
N GLU A 53 8.96 -0.05 -0.30
CA GLU A 53 9.49 -0.89 -1.37
C GLU A 53 8.79 -2.24 -1.29
N PHE A 54 7.97 -2.52 -2.30
CA PHE A 54 7.32 -3.82 -2.41
C PHE A 54 8.28 -4.84 -2.99
N ASN A 55 8.43 -5.99 -2.30
CA ASN A 55 9.06 -7.15 -2.91
C ASN A 55 8.03 -7.83 -3.82
N TYR A 56 8.20 -7.72 -5.14
CA TYR A 56 7.33 -8.34 -6.13
C TYR A 56 8.12 -9.12 -7.16
N LEU A 57 7.47 -10.12 -7.75
CA LEU A 57 8.05 -10.99 -8.76
C LEU A 57 7.48 -10.66 -10.14
N GLY A 58 8.36 -10.42 -11.12
CA GLY A 58 7.99 -10.01 -12.48
C GLY A 58 8.39 -8.57 -12.81
N GLY A 59 7.99 -8.08 -13.97
CA GLY A 59 8.42 -6.78 -14.52
C GLY A 59 7.33 -5.71 -14.57
N ASN A 60 6.08 -6.04 -14.22
CA ASN A 60 4.90 -5.16 -14.31
C ASN A 60 4.71 -4.43 -15.65
N LYS A 61 5.27 -4.94 -16.77
CA LYS A 61 5.30 -4.16 -18.03
C LYS A 61 3.91 -3.86 -18.60
N LYS A 62 2.92 -4.70 -18.33
CA LYS A 62 1.53 -4.49 -18.77
C LYS A 62 0.62 -3.93 -17.67
N ASN A 63 1.18 -3.47 -16.55
CA ASN A 63 0.41 -2.96 -15.42
C ASN A 63 -0.61 -4.00 -14.92
N PHE A 64 -0.19 -5.27 -14.90
CA PHE A 64 -1.01 -6.38 -14.44
C PHE A 64 -0.45 -6.87 -13.11
N LEU A 65 -1.12 -6.49 -12.04
CA LEU A 65 -0.77 -6.88 -10.69
C LEU A 65 -1.56 -8.13 -10.27
N ILE A 66 -0.89 -9.07 -9.64
CA ILE A 66 -1.44 -10.30 -9.10
C ILE A 66 -1.10 -10.30 -7.62
N THR A 67 -2.10 -10.20 -6.76
CA THR A 67 -1.92 -10.28 -5.31
C THR A 67 -2.19 -11.69 -4.83
N VAL A 68 -1.30 -12.18 -3.99
CA VAL A 68 -1.33 -13.53 -3.45
C VAL A 68 -1.06 -13.49 -1.96
N HIS A 69 -1.42 -14.53 -1.23
CA HIS A 69 -1.19 -14.59 0.21
C HIS A 69 -0.57 -15.93 0.60
N TYR A 70 0.75 -15.93 0.79
CA TYR A 70 1.55 -17.09 1.22
C TYR A 70 2.36 -16.75 2.47
N PRO A 71 1.89 -17.11 3.67
CA PRO A 71 2.65 -16.88 4.89
C PRO A 71 3.91 -17.74 4.92
N GLY A 72 5.07 -17.13 5.17
CA GLY A 72 6.36 -17.83 5.29
C GLY A 72 7.07 -18.12 3.97
N ILE A 73 6.62 -17.54 2.85
CA ILE A 73 7.28 -17.62 1.53
C ILE A 73 7.37 -16.21 0.96
N ASP A 74 8.46 -15.83 0.28
CA ASP A 74 8.61 -14.49 -0.31
C ASP A 74 7.49 -14.13 -1.28
N PHE A 75 7.13 -15.04 -2.20
CA PHE A 75 6.17 -14.76 -3.27
C PHE A 75 5.04 -15.79 -3.32
N MET A 76 5.36 -17.02 -3.66
CA MET A 76 4.40 -18.11 -3.92
C MET A 76 5.15 -19.44 -3.98
N ALA A 77 4.47 -20.56 -3.69
CA ALA A 77 5.01 -21.90 -3.90
C ALA A 77 5.25 -22.21 -5.40
N ASP A 78 6.34 -22.89 -5.75
CA ASP A 78 6.72 -23.22 -7.13
C ASP A 78 5.62 -23.90 -7.97
N ALA A 79 4.87 -24.82 -7.34
CA ALA A 79 3.77 -25.52 -8.01
C ALA A 79 2.66 -24.55 -8.45
N HIS A 80 2.33 -23.57 -7.61
CA HIS A 80 1.30 -22.58 -7.89
C HIS A 80 1.80 -21.55 -8.91
N LEU A 81 3.07 -21.15 -8.78
CA LEU A 81 3.71 -20.23 -9.73
C LEU A 81 3.76 -20.83 -11.14
N THR A 82 4.09 -22.12 -11.25
CA THR A 82 4.06 -22.85 -12.53
C THR A 82 2.65 -22.88 -13.14
N ALA A 83 1.62 -23.12 -12.32
CA ALA A 83 0.22 -23.11 -12.77
C ALA A 83 -0.23 -21.71 -13.24
N LEU A 84 0.16 -20.66 -12.52
CA LEU A 84 -0.10 -19.27 -12.89
C LEU A 84 0.61 -18.92 -14.20
N GLN A 85 1.89 -19.25 -14.34
CA GLN A 85 2.65 -19.03 -15.57
C GLN A 85 2.01 -19.73 -16.77
N ASN A 86 1.55 -20.97 -16.61
CA ASN A 86 0.86 -21.69 -17.68
C ASN A 86 -0.46 -21.02 -18.06
N THR A 87 -1.20 -20.50 -17.08
CA THR A 87 -2.41 -19.70 -17.29
C THR A 87 -2.11 -18.43 -18.07
N LEU A 88 -1.10 -17.67 -17.63
CA LEU A 88 -0.67 -16.42 -18.26
C LEU A 88 -0.18 -16.64 -19.69
N LYS A 89 0.64 -17.67 -19.93
CA LYS A 89 1.10 -18.05 -21.28
C LYS A 89 -0.05 -18.31 -22.24
N ARG A 90 -1.12 -18.98 -21.79
CA ARG A 90 -2.32 -19.24 -22.62
C ARG A 90 -3.09 -17.96 -22.94
N LEU A 91 -3.00 -16.95 -22.08
CA LEU A 91 -3.59 -15.62 -22.29
C LEU A 91 -2.66 -14.67 -23.09
N GLY A 92 -1.43 -15.12 -23.42
CA GLY A 92 -0.43 -14.29 -24.12
C GLY A 92 0.31 -13.30 -23.22
N PHE A 93 0.35 -13.56 -21.91
CA PHE A 93 1.14 -12.81 -20.94
C PHE A 93 2.38 -13.60 -20.51
N GLU A 94 3.47 -12.89 -20.26
CA GLU A 94 4.68 -13.45 -19.68
C GLU A 94 4.83 -13.03 -18.22
N LEU A 95 5.70 -13.72 -17.48
CA LEU A 95 5.96 -13.38 -16.07
C LEU A 95 6.51 -11.94 -15.92
N ASP A 96 7.21 -11.46 -16.94
CA ASP A 96 7.76 -10.12 -17.01
C ASP A 96 6.70 -9.03 -17.29
N ASP A 97 5.56 -9.41 -17.90
CA ASP A 97 4.43 -8.50 -18.12
C ASP A 97 3.63 -8.24 -16.84
N VAL A 98 3.67 -9.17 -15.89
CA VAL A 98 2.91 -9.14 -14.65
C VAL A 98 3.80 -8.76 -13.47
N ALA A 99 3.17 -8.36 -12.37
CA ALA A 99 3.79 -8.26 -11.06
C ALA A 99 3.03 -9.16 -10.10
N ILE A 100 3.73 -10.02 -9.38
CA ILE A 100 3.17 -10.88 -8.34
C ILE A 100 3.62 -10.33 -7.00
N LEU A 101 2.68 -9.87 -6.20
CA LEU A 101 2.92 -9.33 -4.87
C LEU A 101 2.31 -10.27 -3.82
N ASN A 102 3.14 -10.72 -2.88
CA ASN A 102 2.65 -11.46 -1.74
C ASN A 102 2.24 -10.50 -0.62
N LEU A 103 0.96 -10.49 -0.25
CA LEU A 103 0.42 -9.66 0.82
C LEU A 103 0.56 -10.27 2.22
N ALA A 104 1.13 -11.47 2.35
CA ALA A 104 1.31 -12.11 3.66
C ALA A 104 2.18 -11.30 4.63
N GLU A 105 3.19 -10.58 4.11
CA GLU A 105 4.03 -9.68 4.93
C GLU A 105 3.51 -8.24 4.99
N TYR A 106 2.48 -7.93 4.19
CA TYR A 106 1.97 -6.57 3.95
C TYR A 106 0.46 -6.46 4.26
N ILE A 107 0.00 -7.18 5.29
CA ILE A 107 -1.42 -7.26 5.71
C ILE A 107 -2.02 -5.88 6.03
N GLU A 108 -1.18 -4.93 6.44
CA GLU A 108 -1.60 -3.57 6.79
C GLU A 108 -1.50 -2.55 5.65
N VAL A 109 -1.11 -2.96 4.44
CA VAL A 109 -0.94 -2.03 3.32
C VAL A 109 -2.28 -1.66 2.70
N ASP A 110 -2.50 -0.35 2.56
CA ASP A 110 -3.65 0.21 1.85
C ASP A 110 -3.59 -0.01 0.34
N HIS A 111 -4.77 -0.23 -0.25
CA HIS A 111 -4.94 -0.34 -1.69
C HIS A 111 -4.35 0.87 -2.45
N GLU A 112 -4.46 2.08 -1.90
CA GLU A 112 -3.90 3.29 -2.51
C GLU A 112 -2.38 3.24 -2.67
N THR A 113 -1.66 2.67 -1.70
CA THR A 113 -0.20 2.55 -1.76
C THR A 113 0.21 1.61 -2.91
N ILE A 114 -0.49 0.48 -3.03
CA ILE A 114 -0.28 -0.50 -4.09
C ILE A 114 -0.61 0.13 -5.45
N LEU A 115 -1.72 0.86 -5.55
CA LEU A 115 -2.10 1.58 -6.77
C LEU A 115 -1.05 2.62 -7.17
N ASN A 116 -0.54 3.42 -6.23
CA ASN A 116 0.46 4.45 -6.54
C ASN A 116 1.78 3.83 -7.01
N PHE A 117 2.19 2.70 -6.44
CA PHE A 117 3.44 2.05 -6.80
C PHE A 117 3.35 1.31 -8.14
N PHE A 118 2.31 0.49 -8.33
CA PHE A 118 2.19 -0.39 -9.50
C PHE A 118 1.39 0.21 -10.66
N ASN A 119 0.56 1.23 -10.40
CA ASN A 119 -0.43 1.82 -11.29
C ASN A 119 -1.17 0.78 -12.17
N PRO A 120 -1.72 -0.30 -11.56
CA PRO A 120 -2.22 -1.43 -12.30
C PRO A 120 -3.49 -1.08 -13.09
N LYS A 121 -3.56 -1.55 -14.34
CA LYS A 121 -4.80 -1.54 -15.14
C LYS A 121 -5.61 -2.81 -14.93
N LYS A 122 -4.92 -3.89 -14.58
CA LYS A 122 -5.52 -5.20 -14.28
C LYS A 122 -5.00 -5.68 -12.94
N MET A 123 -5.89 -6.15 -12.10
CA MET A 123 -5.60 -6.70 -10.79
C MET A 123 -6.27 -8.05 -10.65
N LEU A 124 -5.49 -9.07 -10.32
CA LEU A 124 -5.99 -10.39 -9.96
C LEU A 124 -5.67 -10.62 -8.48
N LEU A 125 -6.71 -10.86 -7.68
CA LEU A 125 -6.59 -11.10 -6.25
C LEU A 125 -6.89 -12.57 -6.00
N MET A 126 -5.90 -13.30 -5.47
CA MET A 126 -5.99 -14.75 -5.31
C MET A 126 -6.27 -15.13 -3.87
N GLY A 127 -7.53 -15.44 -3.59
CA GLY A 127 -8.04 -15.76 -2.26
C GLY A 127 -8.48 -14.52 -1.48
N ALA A 128 -9.36 -14.73 -0.51
CA ALA A 128 -9.88 -13.65 0.33
C ALA A 128 -8.80 -12.97 1.20
N ASN A 129 -7.70 -13.67 1.48
CA ASN A 129 -6.58 -13.12 2.26
C ASN A 129 -5.61 -12.28 1.42
N ALA A 130 -5.74 -12.29 0.09
CA ALA A 130 -4.94 -11.47 -0.82
C ALA A 130 -5.63 -10.15 -1.17
N LEU A 131 -6.56 -9.69 -0.33
CA LEU A 131 -7.27 -8.43 -0.46
C LEU A 131 -6.56 -7.37 0.40
N PRO A 132 -6.10 -6.25 -0.20
CA PRO A 132 -5.61 -5.13 0.59
C PRO A 132 -6.74 -4.52 1.43
N LYS A 133 -6.35 -3.82 2.51
CA LYS A 133 -7.28 -3.05 3.34
C LYS A 133 -8.13 -2.14 2.44
N ASP A 134 -9.43 -2.04 2.74
CA ASP A 134 -10.45 -1.29 1.98
C ASP A 134 -11.01 -1.96 0.69
N THR A 135 -10.60 -3.18 0.35
CA THR A 135 -11.04 -3.86 -0.91
C THR A 135 -12.13 -4.92 -0.70
N ALA A 136 -12.75 -4.97 0.48
CA ALA A 136 -13.67 -6.03 0.91
C ALA A 136 -15.02 -6.08 0.15
N SER A 137 -15.32 -5.10 -0.70
CA SER A 137 -16.53 -5.11 -1.54
C SER A 137 -16.42 -6.01 -2.78
N LEU A 138 -15.30 -6.71 -2.96
CA LEU A 138 -15.08 -7.58 -4.10
C LEU A 138 -15.82 -8.91 -3.95
N LYS A 139 -16.50 -9.34 -5.01
CA LYS A 139 -17.18 -10.63 -5.07
C LYS A 139 -16.26 -11.71 -5.62
N LEU A 140 -16.34 -12.89 -5.00
CA LEU A 140 -15.51 -14.03 -5.34
C LEU A 140 -15.87 -14.62 -6.71
N ASN A 141 -14.86 -14.76 -7.58
CA ASN A 141 -14.96 -15.16 -8.99
C ASN A 141 -15.89 -14.28 -9.82
N GLU A 142 -15.93 -13.00 -9.52
CA GLU A 142 -16.58 -12.01 -10.37
C GLU A 142 -15.56 -10.92 -10.72
N GLN A 143 -15.41 -10.64 -12.02
CA GLN A 143 -14.69 -9.47 -12.47
C GLN A 143 -15.46 -8.20 -12.09
N GLN A 144 -14.76 -7.25 -11.49
CA GLN A 144 -15.29 -5.95 -11.14
C GLN A 144 -14.34 -4.86 -11.63
N THR A 145 -14.90 -3.89 -12.35
CA THR A 145 -14.14 -2.74 -12.80
C THR A 145 -14.34 -1.60 -11.80
N LYS A 146 -13.28 -1.21 -11.08
CA LYS A 146 -13.29 -0.06 -10.16
C LYS A 146 -12.50 1.07 -10.81
N GLY A 147 -13.21 2.09 -11.30
CA GLY A 147 -12.59 3.21 -12.04
C GLY A 147 -11.99 2.73 -13.37
N ASN A 148 -10.68 2.88 -13.54
CA ASN A 148 -9.93 2.48 -14.73
C ASN A 148 -9.13 1.16 -14.54
N CYS A 149 -9.40 0.43 -13.46
CA CYS A 149 -8.75 -0.83 -13.16
C CYS A 149 -9.76 -1.99 -13.18
N ALA A 150 -9.46 -3.03 -13.95
CA ALA A 150 -10.20 -4.29 -13.92
C ALA A 150 -9.66 -5.15 -12.78
N MET A 151 -10.50 -5.45 -11.79
CA MET A 151 -10.15 -6.28 -10.63
C MET A 151 -10.89 -7.60 -10.74
N LEU A 152 -10.22 -8.69 -10.39
CA LEU A 152 -10.84 -10.01 -10.29
C LEU A 152 -10.41 -10.65 -9.00
N LEU A 153 -11.37 -10.91 -8.12
CA LEU A 153 -11.14 -11.77 -6.96
C LEU A 153 -11.41 -13.22 -7.36
N SER A 154 -10.47 -14.11 -7.12
CA SER A 154 -10.65 -15.55 -7.34
C SER A 154 -10.24 -16.35 -6.11
N PHE A 155 -10.37 -17.67 -6.19
CA PHE A 155 -9.95 -18.60 -5.15
C PHE A 155 -8.42 -18.63 -5.02
N SER A 156 -7.95 -19.13 -3.89
CA SER A 156 -6.53 -19.41 -3.69
C SER A 156 -6.13 -20.61 -4.55
N PHE A 157 -4.87 -20.69 -4.97
CA PHE A 157 -4.39 -21.85 -5.74
C PHE A 157 -4.56 -23.18 -4.99
N ASP A 158 -4.44 -23.17 -3.67
CA ASP A 158 -4.61 -24.34 -2.81
C ASP A 158 -6.01 -24.96 -2.99
N GLU A 159 -7.05 -24.12 -2.88
CA GLU A 159 -8.45 -24.51 -3.07
C GLU A 159 -8.72 -24.98 -4.51
N MET A 160 -8.10 -24.34 -5.49
CA MET A 160 -8.25 -24.72 -6.90
C MET A 160 -7.53 -26.03 -7.22
N MET A 161 -6.40 -26.32 -6.59
CA MET A 161 -5.63 -27.54 -6.87
C MET A 161 -6.46 -28.78 -6.54
N ASP A 162 -7.24 -28.72 -5.45
CA ASP A 162 -8.14 -29.78 -5.01
C ASP A 162 -9.47 -29.84 -5.81
N ASN A 163 -9.95 -28.70 -6.31
CA ASN A 163 -11.27 -28.62 -6.97
C ASN A 163 -11.23 -28.17 -8.44
N ASN A 164 -11.65 -29.07 -9.35
CA ASN A 164 -11.70 -28.79 -10.80
C ASN A 164 -12.74 -27.74 -11.21
N GLU A 165 -13.82 -27.57 -10.45
CA GLU A 165 -14.83 -26.54 -10.74
C GLU A 165 -14.27 -25.14 -10.50
N TYR A 166 -13.48 -24.98 -9.43
CA TYR A 166 -12.82 -23.71 -9.12
C TYR A 166 -11.76 -23.33 -10.17
N LYS A 167 -11.01 -24.31 -10.70
CA LYS A 167 -10.12 -24.10 -11.84
C LYS A 167 -10.86 -23.59 -13.07
N LYS A 168 -12.03 -24.15 -13.37
CA LYS A 168 -12.86 -23.69 -14.50
C LYS A 168 -13.39 -22.28 -14.26
N ALA A 169 -13.96 -22.02 -13.09
CA ALA A 169 -14.49 -20.70 -12.74
C ALA A 169 -13.42 -19.60 -12.85
N PHE A 170 -12.23 -19.83 -12.27
CA PHE A 170 -11.09 -18.94 -12.41
C PHE A 170 -10.71 -18.72 -13.87
N TRP A 171 -10.62 -19.78 -14.67
CA TRP A 171 -10.23 -19.69 -16.07
C TRP A 171 -11.23 -18.90 -16.91
N GLU A 172 -12.53 -19.02 -16.63
CA GLU A 172 -13.57 -18.22 -17.28
C GLU A 172 -13.42 -16.74 -16.94
N GLN A 173 -13.16 -16.41 -15.68
CA GLN A 173 -12.96 -15.02 -15.28
C GLN A 173 -11.65 -14.43 -15.81
N MET A 174 -10.56 -15.20 -15.82
CA MET A 174 -9.25 -14.77 -16.36
C MET A 174 -9.33 -14.38 -17.84
N LYS A 175 -10.20 -15.02 -18.62
CA LYS A 175 -10.41 -14.67 -20.03
C LYS A 175 -11.11 -13.33 -20.23
N LEU A 176 -11.87 -12.87 -19.25
CA LEU A 176 -12.63 -11.63 -19.31
C LEU A 176 -11.77 -10.42 -18.89
N LEU A 177 -10.62 -10.67 -18.25
CA LEU A 177 -9.70 -9.66 -17.72
C LEU A 177 -8.77 -9.06 -18.79
#